data_AF-A0A932TB38-F1
#
_entry.id   AF-A0A932TB38-F1
#
_cell.length_a   1.000
_cell.length_b   1.000
_cell.length_c   1.000
_cell.angle_alpha   90.00
_cell.angle_beta   90.00
_cell.angle_gamma   90.00
#
_symmetry.space_group_name_H-M   'P 1'
#
loop_
_entity.id
_entity.type
_entity.pdbx_description
1 polymer ?
#
loop_
_entity_poly.entity_id
_entity_poly.type
_entity_poly.pdbx_seq_one_letter_code
_entity_poly.pdbx_strand_id
1 'polypeptide(L)'
;MRFRPCDWVGEHLSAYLDEALSGREMRQVAAHLITCHACRGALDDLRATKQALQGAEMPRPAPDFWPEVYAQVRQKSVSLPAPGISRSTWRAQLAGVWTVPRALATAAAMAAMLLLSILTRPTAPPASAPDDLGEFIAQHAQHSTAYPLSDWSRMMFIGSEANAPATVPVADESGNAP
;
A
#
# COMPACT_ATOMS: atom_id res chain seq x y z
N MET A 1 -14.43 -3.56 -30.47
CA MET A 1 -13.68 -3.06 -29.30
C MET A 1 -14.61 -3.11 -28.10
N ARG A 2 -14.21 -3.72 -26.98
CA ARG A 2 -15.04 -3.70 -25.76
C ARG A 2 -14.77 -2.38 -25.02
N PHE A 3 -15.79 -1.54 -24.89
CA PHE A 3 -15.72 -0.34 -24.06
C PHE A 3 -15.79 -0.73 -22.58
N ARG A 4 -14.98 -0.08 -21.75
CA ARG A 4 -15.04 -0.25 -20.29
C ARG A 4 -16.25 0.47 -19.71
N PRO A 5 -16.89 -0.08 -18.67
CA PRO A 5 -17.99 0.59 -17.98
C PRO A 5 -17.48 1.83 -17.21
N CYS A 6 -18.39 2.76 -16.91
CA CYS A 6 -18.07 4.01 -16.21
C CYS A 6 -17.43 3.78 -14.84
N ASP A 7 -17.91 2.80 -14.06
CA ASP A 7 -17.40 2.51 -12.71
C ASP A 7 -15.92 2.16 -12.74
N TRP A 8 -15.54 1.24 -13.64
CA TRP A 8 -14.15 0.87 -13.84
C TRP A 8 -13.31 2.07 -14.29
N VAL A 9 -13.81 2.90 -15.20
CA VAL A 9 -13.07 4.10 -15.65
C VAL A 9 -12.89 5.07 -14.49
N GLY A 10 -13.93 5.30 -13.68
CA GLY A 10 -13.90 6.15 -12.50
C GLY A 10 -12.78 5.78 -11.53
N GLU A 11 -12.67 4.49 -11.20
CA GLU A 11 -11.59 3.96 -10.35
C GLU A 11 -10.19 4.16 -10.93
N HIS A 12 -10.08 4.28 -12.26
CA HIS A 12 -8.80 4.40 -12.97
C HIS A 12 -8.47 5.84 -13.39
N LEU A 13 -9.33 6.83 -13.12
CA LEU A 13 -9.09 8.23 -13.52
C LEU A 13 -7.88 8.86 -12.83
N SER A 14 -7.65 8.58 -11.54
CA SER A 14 -6.48 9.10 -10.82
C SER A 14 -5.19 8.53 -11.41
N ALA A 15 -5.12 7.21 -11.59
CA ALA A 15 -3.96 6.57 -12.20
C ALA A 15 -3.75 7.00 -13.66
N TYR A 16 -4.83 7.28 -14.40
CA TYR A 16 -4.77 7.87 -15.73
C TYR A 16 -4.16 9.28 -15.70
N LEU A 17 -4.56 10.12 -14.73
CA LEU A 17 -4.05 11.49 -14.55
C LEU A 17 -2.57 11.53 -14.16
N ASP A 18 -2.09 10.48 -13.48
CA ASP A 18 -0.69 10.33 -13.06
C ASP A 18 0.15 9.49 -14.03
N GLU A 19 -0.40 9.12 -15.20
CA GLU A 19 0.25 8.27 -16.20
C GLU A 19 0.74 6.91 -15.66
N ALA A 20 0.10 6.41 -14.60
CA ALA A 20 0.46 5.20 -13.88
C ALA A 20 -0.27 3.94 -14.40
N LEU A 21 -0.98 4.03 -15.52
CA LEU A 21 -1.67 2.91 -16.15
C LEU A 21 -0.81 2.21 -17.21
N SER A 22 -1.09 0.92 -17.46
CA SER A 22 -0.48 0.25 -18.61
C SER A 22 -0.92 0.90 -19.93
N GLY A 23 -0.11 0.83 -20.97
CA GLY A 23 -0.45 1.43 -22.27
C GLY A 23 -1.75 0.89 -22.89
N ARG A 24 -2.19 -0.33 -22.51
CA ARG A 24 -3.50 -0.87 -22.91
C ARG A 24 -4.63 -0.17 -22.16
N GLU A 25 -4.52 -0.01 -20.85
CA GLU A 25 -5.52 0.63 -20.00
C GLU A 25 -5.65 2.12 -20.32
N MET A 26 -4.52 2.80 -20.56
CA MET A 26 -4.49 4.20 -20.98
C MET A 26 -5.37 4.43 -22.23
N ARG A 27 -5.25 3.55 -23.23
CA ARG A 27 -6.09 3.60 -24.44
C ARG A 27 -7.56 3.29 -24.17
N GLN A 28 -7.85 2.37 -23.25
CA GLN A 28 -9.23 2.01 -22.90
C GLN A 28 -9.94 3.18 -22.17
N VAL A 29 -9.25 3.82 -21.23
CA VAL A 29 -9.75 5.01 -20.53
C VAL A 29 -9.92 6.17 -21.52
N ALA A 30 -8.90 6.46 -22.35
CA ALA A 30 -8.97 7.51 -23.36
C ALA A 30 -10.14 7.31 -24.35
N ALA A 31 -10.36 6.07 -24.81
CA ALA A 31 -11.49 5.75 -25.68
C ALA A 31 -12.85 6.00 -25.01
N HIS A 32 -12.98 5.68 -23.72
CA HIS A 32 -14.21 5.95 -22.96
C HIS A 32 -14.42 7.46 -22.72
N LEU A 33 -13.35 8.20 -22.42
CA LEU A 33 -13.39 9.65 -22.22
C LEU A 33 -13.81 10.41 -23.48
N ILE A 34 -13.69 9.84 -24.68
CA ILE A 34 -14.22 10.46 -25.92
C ILE A 34 -15.75 10.44 -25.95
N THR A 35 -16.40 9.44 -25.36
CA THR A 35 -17.85 9.25 -25.48
C THR A 35 -18.61 9.62 -24.20
N CYS A 36 -17.99 9.52 -23.03
CA CYS A 36 -18.67 9.75 -21.75
C CYS A 36 -18.36 11.14 -21.17
N HIS A 37 -19.39 12.00 -21.10
CA HIS A 37 -19.25 13.33 -20.49
C HIS A 37 -19.07 13.27 -18.96
N ALA A 38 -19.73 12.34 -18.27
CA ALA A 38 -19.64 12.23 -16.81
C ALA A 38 -18.20 11.90 -16.35
N CYS A 39 -17.54 10.94 -16.99
CA CYS A 39 -16.15 10.60 -16.67
C CYS A 39 -15.16 11.71 -17.07
N ARG A 40 -15.46 12.53 -18.10
CA ARG A 40 -14.67 13.72 -18.40
C ARG A 40 -14.78 14.77 -17.28
N GLY A 41 -16.00 15.05 -16.82
CA GLY A 41 -16.21 15.96 -15.69
C GLY A 41 -15.45 15.52 -14.44
N ALA A 42 -15.57 14.24 -14.07
CA ALA A 42 -14.82 13.69 -12.95
C ALA A 42 -13.29 13.80 -13.11
N LEU A 43 -12.77 13.64 -14.34
CA LEU A 43 -11.35 13.83 -14.62
C LEU A 43 -10.93 15.30 -14.49
N ASP A 44 -11.78 16.23 -14.90
CA ASP A 44 -11.53 17.67 -14.78
C ASP A 44 -11.55 18.12 -13.30
N ASP A 45 -12.44 17.56 -12.48
CA ASP A 45 -12.47 17.79 -11.03
C ASP A 45 -11.16 17.30 -10.36
N LEU A 46 -10.67 16.12 -10.76
CA LEU A 46 -9.38 15.60 -10.30
C LEU A 46 -8.22 16.49 -10.72
N ARG A 47 -8.23 17.01 -11.96
CA ARG A 47 -7.22 17.96 -12.45
C ARG A 47 -7.23 19.26 -11.66
N ALA A 48 -8.41 19.82 -11.38
CA ALA A 48 -8.55 21.03 -10.58
C ALA A 48 -7.99 20.82 -9.17
N THR A 49 -8.27 19.67 -8.55
CA THR A 49 -7.72 19.30 -7.24
C THR A 49 -6.19 19.23 -7.28
N LYS A 50 -5.62 18.53 -8.28
CA LYS A 50 -4.16 18.41 -8.46
C LYS A 50 -3.50 19.78 -8.65
N GLN A 51 -4.11 20.67 -9.44
CA GLN A 51 -3.61 22.04 -9.65
C GLN A 51 -3.64 22.87 -8.37
N ALA A 52 -4.73 22.77 -7.59
CA ALA A 52 -4.82 23.47 -6.31
C ALA A 52 -3.73 23.03 -5.33
N LEU A 53 -3.42 21.72 -5.29
CA LEU A 53 -2.33 21.17 -4.47
C LEU A 53 -0.94 21.60 -4.96
N GLN A 54 -0.73 21.67 -6.28
CA GLN A 54 0.55 22.12 -6.85
C GLN A 54 0.83 23.61 -6.60
N GLY A 55 -0.22 24.42 -6.42
CA GLY A 55 -0.11 25.83 -6.05
C GLY A 55 0.16 26.08 -4.57
N ALA A 56 0.12 25.04 -3.72
CA ALA A 56 0.43 25.18 -2.31
C ALA A 56 1.95 25.32 -2.11
N GLU A 57 2.37 26.25 -1.24
CA GLU A 57 3.77 26.44 -0.88
C GLU A 57 4.31 25.13 -0.27
N MET A 58 5.26 24.51 -0.96
CA MET A 58 5.89 23.28 -0.47
C MET A 58 7.03 23.67 0.48
N PRO A 59 7.01 23.24 1.75
CA PRO A 59 8.03 23.63 2.71
C PRO A 59 9.41 23.16 2.23
N ARG A 60 10.38 24.08 2.21
CA ARG A 60 11.77 23.74 1.88
C ARG A 60 12.34 22.87 3.00
N PRO A 61 12.84 21.66 2.71
CA PRO A 61 13.48 20.83 3.72
C PRO A 61 14.73 21.52 4.27
N ALA A 62 15.04 21.29 5.55
CA ALA A 62 16.28 21.77 6.16
C ALA A 62 17.51 21.21 5.40
N PRO A 63 18.65 21.92 5.38
CA PRO A 63 19.85 21.50 4.63
C PRO A 63 20.32 20.07 4.94
N ASP A 64 20.14 19.64 6.19
CA ASP A 64 20.63 18.35 6.70
C ASP A 64 19.61 17.19 6.56
N PHE A 65 18.41 17.47 6.08
CA PHE A 65 17.32 16.48 5.96
C PHE A 65 17.70 15.29 5.09
N TRP A 66 18.20 15.54 3.87
CA TRP A 66 18.54 14.47 2.93
C TRP A 66 19.71 13.59 3.40
N PRO A 67 20.85 14.15 3.88
CA PRO A 67 21.91 13.35 4.50
C PRO A 67 21.43 12.39 5.58
N GLU A 68 20.55 12.85 6.49
CA GLU A 68 20.01 12.05 7.58
C GLU A 68 19.09 10.92 7.07
N VAL A 69 18.17 11.25 6.15
CA VAL A 69 17.28 10.26 5.51
C VAL A 69 18.11 9.17 4.80
N TYR A 70 19.14 9.55 4.05
CA TYR A 70 20.01 8.58 3.37
C TYR A 70 20.79 7.71 4.36
N ALA A 71 21.26 8.26 5.47
CA ALA A 71 21.93 7.48 6.51
C ALA A 71 20.99 6.43 7.12
N GLN A 72 19.74 6.81 7.41
CA GLN A 72 18.75 5.93 8.01
C GLN A 72 18.29 4.82 7.05
N VAL A 73 18.08 5.13 5.77
CA VAL A 73 17.74 4.12 4.75
C VAL A 73 18.86 3.09 4.61
N ARG A 74 20.13 3.54 4.55
CA ARG A 74 21.27 2.63 4.46
C ARG A 74 21.38 1.69 5.66
N GLN A 75 21.15 2.18 6.87
CA GLN A 75 21.19 1.34 8.08
C GLN A 75 20.12 0.25 8.05
N LYS A 76 18.90 0.58 7.60
CA LYS A 76 17.77 -0.36 7.50
C LYS A 76 17.88 -1.32 6.31
N SER A 77 18.46 -0.90 5.18
CA SER A 77 18.62 -1.78 4.01
C SER A 77 19.73 -2.83 4.19
N VAL A 78 20.71 -2.55 5.04
CA VAL A 78 21.79 -3.50 5.38
C VAL A 78 21.30 -4.64 6.29
N SER A 79 20.11 -4.52 6.88
CA SER A 79 19.57 -5.48 7.86
C SER A 79 18.73 -6.61 7.27
N LEU A 80 18.57 -6.73 5.95
CA LEU A 80 17.96 -7.91 5.35
C LEU A 80 19.01 -9.02 5.32
N PRO A 81 18.93 -10.06 6.17
CA PRO A 81 19.82 -11.19 6.06
C PRO A 81 19.50 -11.85 4.72
N ALA A 82 20.45 -11.85 3.80
CA ALA A 82 20.40 -12.75 2.67
C ALA A 82 20.18 -14.17 3.24
N PRO A 83 19.16 -14.92 2.80
CA PRO A 83 18.98 -16.29 3.26
C PRO A 83 20.22 -17.08 2.86
N GLY A 84 21.14 -17.25 3.80
CA GLY A 84 22.36 -18.01 3.64
C GLY A 84 22.01 -19.48 3.60
N ILE A 85 21.52 -19.94 2.44
CA ILE A 85 21.34 -21.36 2.21
C ILE A 85 22.74 -21.95 2.03
N SER A 86 23.26 -22.51 3.13
CA SER A 86 24.54 -23.22 3.14
C SER A 86 24.49 -24.37 2.13
N ARG A 87 25.20 -24.19 1.00
CA ARG A 87 25.24 -25.16 -0.11
C ARG A 87 25.88 -26.50 0.31
N SER A 88 26.59 -26.54 1.45
CA SER A 88 27.30 -27.75 1.91
C SER A 88 26.37 -28.73 2.65
N THR A 89 25.40 -28.24 3.43
CA THR A 89 24.46 -29.11 4.15
C THR A 89 23.43 -29.73 3.22
N TRP A 90 22.99 -28.97 2.20
CA TRP A 90 22.05 -29.45 1.18
C TRP A 90 22.62 -30.57 0.30
N ARG A 91 23.93 -30.54 -0.01
CA ARG A 91 24.58 -31.60 -0.80
C ARG A 91 24.77 -32.90 0.00
N ALA A 92 25.08 -32.81 1.29
CA ALA A 92 25.23 -33.98 2.15
C ALA A 92 23.89 -34.70 2.39
N GLN A 93 22.78 -33.96 2.46
CA GLN A 93 21.44 -34.53 2.64
C GLN A 93 20.86 -35.17 1.38
N LEU A 94 21.28 -34.74 0.18
CA LEU A 94 20.87 -35.34 -1.09
C LEU A 94 21.67 -36.60 -1.48
N ALA A 95 22.86 -36.81 -0.90
CA ALA A 95 23.68 -37.99 -1.19
C ALA A 95 23.04 -39.29 -0.68
N GLY A 96 22.22 -39.24 0.39
CA GLY A 96 21.50 -40.39 0.91
C GLY A 96 20.23 -40.77 0.14
N VAL A 97 19.76 -39.93 -0.79
CA VAL A 97 18.52 -40.16 -1.57
C VAL A 97 18.77 -41.05 -2.80
N TRP A 98 20.03 -41.25 -3.20
CA TRP A 98 20.39 -42.06 -4.36
C TRP A 98 20.41 -43.58 -4.13
N THR A 99 20.20 -44.04 -2.90
CA THR A 99 20.14 -45.48 -2.57
C THR A 99 18.71 -46.03 -2.43
N VAL A 100 17.69 -45.17 -2.55
CA VAL A 100 16.28 -45.59 -2.43
C VAL A 100 15.76 -46.06 -3.80
N PRO A 101 15.23 -47.29 -3.94
CA PRO A 101 14.68 -47.76 -5.20
C PRO A 101 13.59 -46.79 -5.70
N ARG A 102 13.70 -46.36 -6.97
CA ARG A 102 12.91 -45.28 -7.61
C ARG A 102 11.39 -45.38 -7.43
N ALA A 103 10.85 -46.57 -7.13
CA ALA A 103 9.43 -46.80 -6.90
C ALA A 103 8.90 -46.26 -5.56
N LEU A 104 9.74 -46.17 -4.50
CA LEU A 104 9.31 -45.65 -3.18
C LEU A 104 9.48 -44.13 -3.05
N ALA A 105 10.36 -43.53 -3.85
CA ALA A 105 10.68 -42.10 -3.76
C ALA A 105 9.54 -41.20 -4.29
N THR A 106 8.78 -41.64 -5.29
CA THR A 106 7.70 -40.85 -5.90
C THR A 106 6.48 -40.74 -4.99
N ALA A 107 6.10 -41.83 -4.31
CA ALA A 107 4.97 -41.84 -3.38
C ALA A 107 5.20 -40.94 -2.16
N ALA A 108 6.43 -40.97 -1.59
CA ALA A 108 6.78 -40.12 -0.46
C ALA A 108 6.85 -38.63 -0.83
N ALA A 109 7.36 -38.30 -2.02
CA ALA A 109 7.41 -36.92 -2.50
C ALA A 109 6.00 -36.35 -2.75
N MET A 110 5.10 -37.14 -3.35
CA MET A 110 3.70 -36.75 -3.52
C MET A 110 2.99 -36.57 -2.18
N ALA A 111 3.19 -37.49 -1.23
CA ALA A 111 2.59 -37.39 0.10
C ALA A 111 3.09 -36.16 0.86
N ALA A 112 4.40 -35.87 0.82
CA ALA A 112 4.99 -34.68 1.46
C ALA A 112 4.52 -33.37 0.80
N MET A 113 4.40 -33.32 -0.54
CA MET A 113 3.81 -32.17 -1.23
C MET A 113 2.33 -31.98 -0.89
N LEU A 114 1.56 -33.08 -0.80
CA LEU A 114 0.15 -33.02 -0.42
C LEU A 114 0.01 -32.56 1.03
N LEU A 115 0.81 -33.11 1.95
CA LEU A 115 0.82 -32.71 3.35
C LEU A 115 1.20 -31.24 3.48
N LEU A 116 2.29 -30.81 2.83
CA LEU A 116 2.73 -29.42 2.84
C LEU A 116 1.64 -28.52 2.26
N SER A 117 1.00 -28.91 1.15
CA SER A 117 -0.13 -28.17 0.58
C SER A 117 -1.33 -28.08 1.51
N ILE A 118 -1.58 -29.09 2.35
CA ILE A 118 -2.65 -29.09 3.36
C ILE A 118 -2.27 -28.20 4.56
N LEU A 119 -1.04 -28.31 5.05
CA LEU A 119 -0.49 -27.54 6.18
C LEU A 119 -0.29 -26.07 5.86
N THR A 120 0.05 -25.73 4.62
CA THR A 120 0.22 -24.34 4.17
C THR A 120 -1.03 -23.77 3.50
N ARG A 121 -2.17 -24.49 3.49
CA ARG A 121 -3.43 -23.81 3.15
C ARG A 121 -3.60 -22.71 4.18
N PRO A 122 -3.53 -21.42 3.79
CA PRO A 122 -4.03 -20.41 4.68
C PRO A 122 -5.48 -20.81 4.90
N THR A 123 -5.84 -21.11 6.15
CA THR A 123 -7.24 -21.19 6.54
C THR A 123 -7.78 -19.81 6.21
N ALA A 124 -8.39 -19.69 5.02
CA ALA A 124 -9.05 -18.47 4.62
C ALA A 124 -10.04 -18.21 5.76
N PRO A 125 -9.90 -17.12 6.51
CA PRO A 125 -10.93 -16.76 7.48
C PRO A 125 -12.24 -16.78 6.70
N PRO A 126 -13.31 -17.39 7.24
CA PRO A 126 -14.59 -17.37 6.57
C PRO A 126 -14.85 -15.92 6.19
N ALA A 127 -15.06 -15.69 4.89
CA ALA A 127 -15.47 -14.40 4.39
C ALA A 127 -16.90 -14.15 4.88
N SER A 128 -17.07 -13.91 6.18
CA SER A 128 -18.15 -13.06 6.65
C SER A 128 -17.89 -11.73 5.98
N ALA A 129 -18.77 -11.35 5.07
CA ALA A 129 -18.88 -9.97 4.64
C ALA A 129 -18.83 -9.10 5.91
N PRO A 130 -17.92 -8.11 5.99
CA PRO A 130 -17.87 -7.23 7.14
C PRO A 130 -19.12 -6.33 7.11
N ASP A 131 -20.25 -6.87 7.56
CA ASP A 131 -21.46 -6.10 7.87
C ASP A 131 -21.29 -5.33 9.19
N ASP A 132 -20.23 -5.63 9.96
CA ASP A 132 -19.87 -4.90 11.17
C ASP A 132 -18.73 -3.91 10.90
N LEU A 133 -19.08 -2.65 10.76
CA LEU A 133 -18.16 -1.51 10.70
C LEU A 133 -17.15 -1.55 11.87
N GLY A 134 -17.52 -2.12 13.02
CA GLY A 134 -16.65 -2.28 14.18
C GLY A 134 -15.44 -3.18 13.93
N GLU A 135 -15.62 -4.30 13.22
CA GLU A 135 -14.53 -5.22 12.88
C GLU A 135 -13.53 -4.54 11.92
N PHE A 136 -14.04 -3.80 10.93
CA PHE A 136 -13.20 -3.02 10.02
C PHE A 136 -12.44 -1.91 10.74
N ILE A 137 -13.08 -1.19 11.66
CA ILE A 137 -12.42 -0.17 12.49
C ILE A 137 -11.33 -0.80 13.37
N ALA A 138 -11.58 -1.96 13.98
CA ALA A 138 -10.60 -2.65 14.81
C ALA A 138 -9.39 -3.12 13.98
N GLN A 139 -9.64 -3.69 12.80
CA GLN A 139 -8.58 -4.12 11.89
C GLN A 139 -7.74 -2.93 11.37
N HIS A 140 -8.41 -1.83 11.03
CA HIS A 140 -7.74 -0.60 10.60
C HIS A 140 -6.94 0.06 11.74
N ALA A 141 -7.44 0.02 12.98
CA ALA A 141 -6.73 0.49 14.17
C ALA A 141 -5.46 -0.36 14.45
N GLN A 142 -5.52 -1.67 14.27
CA GLN A 142 -4.34 -2.53 14.40
C GLN A 142 -3.33 -2.29 13.27
N HIS A 143 -3.79 -2.07 12.04
CA HIS A 143 -2.89 -1.79 10.93
C HIS A 143 -2.20 -0.41 11.07
N SER A 144 -2.95 0.61 11.48
CA SER A 144 -2.44 1.97 11.70
C SER A 144 -1.48 2.09 12.89
N THR A 145 -1.58 1.20 13.89
CA THR A 145 -0.60 1.13 14.99
C THR A 145 0.70 0.44 14.58
N ALA A 146 0.63 -0.57 13.70
CA ALA A 146 1.82 -1.24 13.16
C ALA A 146 2.61 -0.36 12.17
N TYR A 147 1.91 0.53 11.45
CA TYR A 147 2.48 1.43 10.46
C TYR A 147 2.02 2.88 10.72
N PRO A 148 2.49 3.54 11.80
CA PRO A 148 2.06 4.89 12.13
C PRO A 148 2.42 5.93 11.06
N LEU A 149 3.37 5.59 10.18
CA LEU A 149 3.84 6.41 9.07
C LEU A 149 3.17 6.07 7.73
N SER A 150 2.29 5.06 7.64
CA SER A 150 1.55 4.81 6.39
C SER A 150 0.31 5.69 6.25
N ASP A 151 -0.12 6.33 7.35
CA ASP A 151 -1.25 7.25 7.37
C ASP A 151 -0.76 8.70 7.22
N TRP A 152 -1.02 9.29 6.05
CA TRP A 152 -0.59 10.65 5.70
C TRP A 152 -1.19 11.72 6.63
N SER A 153 -2.37 11.45 7.20
CA SER A 153 -3.03 12.39 8.12
C SER A 153 -2.25 12.57 9.43
N ARG A 154 -1.68 11.47 9.95
CA ARG A 154 -0.84 11.48 11.16
C ARG A 154 0.51 12.17 10.94
N MET A 155 1.08 12.06 9.74
CA MET A 155 2.34 12.74 9.40
C MET A 155 2.21 14.27 9.47
N MET A 156 1.08 14.83 9.00
CA MET A 156 0.84 16.28 9.11
C MET A 156 0.70 16.75 10.57
N PHE A 157 0.06 15.96 11.42
CA PHE A 157 -0.20 16.32 12.81
C PHE A 157 1.09 16.39 13.65
N ILE A 158 2.01 15.45 13.45
CA ILE A 158 3.31 15.48 14.14
C ILE A 158 4.16 16.67 13.67
N GLY A 159 4.03 17.07 12.40
CA GLY A 159 4.70 18.25 11.85
C GLY A 159 4.15 19.58 12.38
N SER A 160 2.85 19.66 12.69
CA SER A 160 2.23 20.89 13.20
C SER A 160 2.51 21.10 14.70
N GLU A 161 2.56 20.04 15.52
CA GLU A 161 2.92 20.15 16.94
C GLU A 161 4.37 20.59 17.13
N ALA A 162 5.28 20.17 16.25
CA ALA A 162 6.68 20.61 16.29
C ALA A 162 6.87 22.10 15.92
N ASN A 163 5.86 22.75 15.33
CA ASN A 163 5.93 24.13 14.84
C ASN A 163 4.84 25.04 15.44
N ALA A 164 4.20 24.65 16.54
CA ALA A 164 3.18 25.48 17.18
C ALA A 164 3.82 26.68 17.91
N PRO A 165 3.57 27.94 17.50
CA PRO A 165 3.88 29.09 18.33
C PRO A 165 2.98 29.08 19.58
N ALA A 166 3.52 29.54 20.71
CA ALA A 166 2.83 29.64 21.99
C ALA A 166 1.41 30.21 21.83
N THR A 167 0.45 29.50 22.39
CA THR A 167 -0.99 29.75 22.31
C THR A 167 -1.35 31.20 22.65
N VAL A 168 -2.02 31.90 21.73
CA VAL A 168 -2.72 33.15 22.02
C VAL A 168 -4.02 32.80 22.76
N PRO A 169 -4.33 33.42 23.91
CA PRO A 169 -5.55 33.11 24.64
C PRO A 169 -6.78 33.61 23.85
N VAL A 170 -7.74 32.71 23.63
CA VAL A 170 -9.05 33.01 23.07
C VAL A 170 -9.84 33.80 24.13
N ALA A 171 -10.21 35.04 23.80
CA ALA A 171 -11.09 35.85 24.63
C ALA A 171 -12.54 35.36 24.49
N ASP A 172 -13.20 35.20 25.64
CA ASP A 172 -14.60 34.83 25.84
C ASP A 172 -15.50 36.01 25.43
N GLU A 173 -16.18 35.91 24.29
CA GLU A 173 -17.29 36.81 23.93
C GLU A 173 -18.62 36.18 24.38
N SER A 174 -18.94 36.43 25.65
CA SER A 174 -20.29 36.29 26.20
C SER A 174 -20.80 37.66 26.66
N GLY A 175 -21.87 38.17 26.03
CA GLY A 175 -22.59 39.37 26.47
C GLY A 175 -23.27 40.12 25.33
N ASN A 176 -24.48 39.75 24.93
CA ASN A 176 -25.77 40.25 25.43
C ASN A 176 -26.32 41.44 24.61
N ALA A 177 -27.54 41.23 24.09
CA ALA A 177 -28.37 42.20 23.38
C ALA A 177 -28.83 43.35 24.29
N PRO A 178 -29.42 44.39 23.71
CA PRO A 178 -30.89 44.39 23.62
C PRO A 178 -31.46 44.52 22.20
#